data_AF-A0AAU3B4Z5-F1
#
_entry.id   AF-A0AAU3B4Z5-F1
#
_cell.length_a   1.000
_cell.length_b   1.000
_cell.length_c   1.000
_cell.angle_alpha   90.00
_cell.angle_beta   90.00
_cell.angle_gamma   90.00
#
_symmetry.space_group_name_H-M   'P 1'
#
loop_
_entity.id
_entity.type
_entity.pdbx_description
1 polymer ?
#
loop_
_entity_poly.entity_id
_entity_poly.type
_entity_poly.pdbx_seq_one_letter_code
_entity_poly.pdbx_strand_id
1 'polypeptide(L)'
;MTESLPADVAAVLAAVLSGDTPVHAALRRQVPHLCVRARCTCGCGTAYFELETCEVEPAPTGPGIVVAAETQLVTAAGECPGEVLVFTQGGYLSRRGWKSVRDSSPG
;
A
#
# COMPACT_ATOMS: atom_id res chain seq x y z
N MET A 1 13.38 -8.29 -13.77
CA MET A 1 13.08 -9.24 -12.68
C MET A 1 12.02 -8.58 -11.82
N THR A 2 10.80 -9.10 -11.80
CA THR A 2 9.76 -8.71 -10.85
C THR A 2 9.98 -9.55 -9.61
N GLU A 3 10.34 -8.89 -8.52
CA GLU A 3 10.45 -9.60 -7.24
C GLU A 3 9.08 -9.60 -6.57
N SER A 4 8.70 -10.72 -5.97
CA SER A 4 7.51 -10.79 -5.14
C SER A 4 7.56 -9.75 -4.04
N LEU A 5 6.38 -9.33 -3.58
CA LEU A 5 6.28 -8.36 -2.50
C LEU A 5 7.07 -8.83 -1.25
N PRO A 6 7.97 -7.99 -0.69
CA PRO A 6 8.64 -8.29 0.57
C PRO A 6 7.63 -8.60 1.67
N ALA A 7 7.92 -9.60 2.51
CA ALA A 7 6.99 -10.10 3.51
C ALA A 7 6.59 -9.04 4.55
N ASP A 8 7.50 -8.12 4.89
CA ASP A 8 7.26 -6.97 5.75
C ASP A 8 6.25 -6.00 5.12
N VAL A 9 6.39 -5.70 3.83
CA VAL A 9 5.44 -4.84 3.10
C VAL A 9 4.07 -5.52 2.98
N ALA A 10 4.04 -6.82 2.70
CA ALA A 10 2.81 -7.61 2.66
C ALA A 10 2.08 -7.60 4.01
N ALA A 11 2.83 -7.75 5.11
CA ALA A 11 2.28 -7.73 6.46
C ALA A 11 1.71 -6.35 6.83
N VAL A 12 2.40 -5.26 6.47
CA VAL A 12 1.89 -3.90 6.67
C VAL A 12 0.61 -3.68 5.87
N LEU A 13 0.57 -4.03 4.58
CA LEU A 13 -0.64 -3.91 3.77
C LEU A 13 -1.80 -4.74 4.35
N ALA A 14 -1.53 -5.96 4.82
CA ALA A 14 -2.53 -6.80 5.46
C ALA A 14 -3.06 -6.18 6.76
N ALA A 15 -2.20 -5.52 7.55
CA ALA A 15 -2.57 -4.83 8.78
C ALA A 15 -3.43 -3.58 8.49
N VAL A 16 -3.04 -2.77 7.50
CA VAL A 16 -3.80 -1.58 7.08
C VAL A 16 -5.17 -1.98 6.54
N LEU A 17 -5.22 -3.07 5.77
CA LEU A 17 -6.44 -3.61 5.18
C LEU A 17 -7.16 -4.63 6.09
N SER A 18 -6.90 -4.60 7.40
CA SER A 18 -7.45 -5.59 8.34
C SER A 18 -8.96 -5.40 8.59
N GLY A 19 -9.52 -4.24 8.29
CA GLY A 19 -10.95 -3.96 8.45
C GLY A 19 -11.88 -4.88 7.65
N ASP A 20 -13.10 -5.08 8.16
CA ASP A 20 -14.09 -6.02 7.62
C ASP A 20 -14.93 -5.47 6.46
N THR A 21 -14.45 -4.42 5.78
CA THR A 21 -15.18 -3.88 4.62
C THR A 21 -14.98 -4.77 3.39
N PRO A 22 -15.97 -4.87 2.48
CA PRO A 22 -15.82 -5.61 1.23
C PRO A 22 -14.68 -5.06 0.36
N VAL A 23 -14.40 -3.76 0.46
CA VAL A 23 -13.23 -3.11 -0.17
C VAL A 23 -11.93 -3.68 0.39
N HIS A 24 -11.76 -3.71 1.70
CA HIS A 24 -10.55 -4.24 2.33
C HIS A 24 -10.35 -5.74 2.05
N ALA A 25 -11.43 -6.52 2.04
CA ALA A 25 -11.37 -7.93 1.67
C ALA A 25 -10.88 -8.15 0.23
N ALA A 26 -11.40 -7.37 -0.73
CA ALA A 26 -10.95 -7.44 -2.12
C ALA A 26 -9.48 -7.02 -2.27
N LEU A 27 -9.07 -5.93 -1.62
CA LEU A 27 -7.69 -5.44 -1.70
C LEU A 27 -6.68 -6.39 -1.05
N ARG A 28 -7.04 -7.06 0.06
CA ARG A 28 -6.21 -8.11 0.66
C ARG A 28 -5.94 -9.27 -0.30
N ARG A 29 -6.93 -9.64 -1.13
CA ARG A 29 -6.75 -10.68 -2.15
C ARG A 29 -5.82 -10.25 -3.29
N GLN A 30 -5.64 -8.95 -3.50
CA GLN A 30 -4.69 -8.43 -4.49
C GLN A 30 -3.23 -8.47 -4.00
N VAL A 31 -2.99 -8.38 -2.69
CA VAL A 31 -1.64 -8.30 -2.10
C VAL A 31 -0.69 -9.43 -2.55
N PRO A 32 -1.09 -10.72 -2.61
CA PRO A 32 -0.23 -11.79 -3.08
C PRO A 32 0.19 -11.68 -4.56
N HIS A 33 -0.58 -10.94 -5.36
CA HIS A 33 -0.33 -10.75 -6.80
C HIS A 33 0.43 -9.44 -7.09
N LEU A 34 0.86 -8.74 -6.05
CA LEU A 34 1.73 -7.57 -6.18
C LEU A 34 3.19 -8.00 -6.38
N CYS A 35 3.84 -7.35 -7.33
CA CYS A 35 5.26 -7.48 -7.59
C CYS A 35 5.96 -6.13 -7.46
N VAL A 36 7.12 -6.11 -6.80
CA VAL A 36 7.99 -4.93 -6.78
C VAL A 36 8.63 -4.76 -8.14
N ARG A 37 8.46 -3.58 -8.72
CA ARG A 37 9.11 -3.18 -9.98
C ARG A 37 10.35 -2.35 -9.75
N ALA A 38 10.27 -1.43 -8.80
CA ALA A 38 11.36 -0.53 -8.48
C ALA A 38 11.29 -0.10 -7.03
N ARG A 39 12.42 0.32 -6.49
CA ARG A 39 12.49 1.02 -5.20
C ARG A 39 13.12 2.38 -5.47
N CYS A 40 12.67 3.43 -4.77
CA CYS A 40 13.36 4.71 -4.86
C CYS A 40 14.78 4.53 -4.33
N THR A 41 15.75 4.96 -5.12
CA THR A 41 17.16 4.98 -4.73
C THR A 41 17.50 6.18 -3.85
N CYS A 42 16.55 7.11 -3.68
CA CYS A 42 16.67 8.32 -2.86
C CYS A 42 16.68 8.07 -1.34
N GLY A 43 16.53 6.81 -0.90
CA GLY A 43 16.57 6.46 0.53
C GLY A 43 15.25 6.65 1.30
N CYS A 44 14.22 7.25 0.69
CA CYS A 44 12.92 7.46 1.34
C CYS A 44 12.15 6.15 1.65
N GLY A 45 12.60 5.01 1.12
CA GLY A 45 11.94 3.72 1.31
C GLY A 45 10.66 3.54 0.48
N THR A 46 10.46 4.33 -0.56
CA THR A 46 9.33 4.14 -1.48
C THR A 46 9.56 2.94 -2.38
N ALA A 47 8.60 2.02 -2.40
CA ALA A 47 8.57 0.91 -3.35
C ALA A 47 7.43 1.12 -4.36
N TYR A 48 7.73 0.82 -5.62
CA TYR A 48 6.79 0.85 -6.72
C TYR A 48 6.37 -0.59 -7.02
N PHE A 49 5.07 -0.83 -7.00
CA PHE A 49 4.49 -2.13 -7.25
C PHE A 49 3.71 -2.12 -8.56
N GLU A 50 3.63 -3.29 -9.18
CA GLU A 50 2.65 -3.61 -10.19
C GLU A 50 1.77 -4.75 -9.69
N LEU A 51 0.53 -4.76 -10.14
CA LEU A 51 -0.46 -5.78 -9.85
C LEU A 51 -0.76 -6.56 -11.12
N GLU A 52 -0.72 -7.89 -11.03
CA GLU A 52 -1.17 -8.75 -12.12
C GLU A 52 -2.70 -8.77 -12.15
N THR A 53 -3.30 -7.87 -12.93
CA THR A 53 -4.76 -7.69 -13.00
C THR A 53 -5.48 -8.86 -13.65
N CYS A 54 -4.78 -9.76 -14.33
CA CYS A 54 -5.38 -10.95 -14.93
C CYS A 54 -5.80 -12.01 -13.90
N GLU A 55 -5.29 -11.95 -12.66
CA GLU A 55 -5.54 -12.96 -11.62
C GLU A 55 -6.43 -12.47 -10.48
N VAL A 56 -6.85 -11.20 -10.49
CA VAL A 56 -7.54 -10.57 -9.35
C VAL A 56 -8.69 -9.67 -9.79
N GLU A 57 -9.76 -9.69 -9.01
CA GLU A 57 -10.93 -8.83 -9.22
C GLU A 57 -10.71 -7.41 -8.64
N PRO A 58 -11.30 -6.37 -9.25
CA PRO A 58 -11.26 -5.03 -8.71
C PRO A 58 -12.09 -4.91 -7.43
N ALA A 59 -11.59 -4.13 -6.47
CA ALA A 59 -12.37 -3.73 -5.30
C ALA A 59 -13.53 -2.80 -5.72
N PRO A 60 -14.67 -2.82 -5.01
CA PRO A 60 -15.83 -1.99 -5.30
C PRO A 60 -15.63 -0.53 -4.85
N THR A 61 -14.56 0.12 -5.30
CA THR A 61 -14.19 1.51 -4.94
C THR A 61 -14.59 2.55 -5.99
N GLY A 62 -15.20 2.10 -7.10
CA GLY A 62 -15.57 2.95 -8.23
C GLY A 62 -14.40 3.22 -9.19
N PRO A 63 -14.65 3.93 -10.31
CA PRO A 63 -13.67 4.11 -11.39
C PRO A 63 -12.56 5.13 -11.08
N GLY A 64 -12.67 5.88 -9.98
CA GLY A 64 -11.74 6.95 -9.61
C GLY A 64 -10.47 6.48 -8.92
N ILE A 65 -9.57 7.43 -8.63
CA ILE A 65 -8.48 7.24 -7.67
C ILE A 65 -9.05 7.54 -6.29
N VAL A 66 -9.04 6.57 -5.38
CA VAL A 66 -9.53 6.76 -4.01
C VAL A 66 -8.53 6.25 -2.98
N VAL A 67 -8.46 6.92 -1.83
CA VAL A 67 -7.81 6.37 -0.64
C VAL A 67 -8.73 5.27 -0.11
N ALA A 68 -8.29 4.02 -0.22
CA ALA A 68 -9.05 2.86 0.20
C ALA A 68 -8.78 2.46 1.65
N ALA A 69 -7.62 2.83 2.19
CA ALA A 69 -7.32 2.69 3.60
C ALA A 69 -6.22 3.68 4.01
N GLU A 70 -6.24 4.10 5.26
CA GLU A 70 -5.21 4.94 5.87
C GLU A 70 -4.91 4.44 7.29
N THR A 71 -3.65 4.51 7.71
CA THR A 71 -3.28 4.22 9.08
C THR A 71 -2.08 5.04 9.50
N GLN A 72 -2.13 5.61 10.71
CA GLN A 72 -0.97 6.25 11.30
C GLN A 72 -0.01 5.19 11.83
N LEU A 73 1.26 5.33 11.45
CA LEU A 73 2.33 4.59 12.08
C LEU A 73 2.59 5.25 13.42
N VAL A 74 2.33 4.52 14.51
CA VAL A 74 2.64 4.95 15.86
C VAL A 74 3.73 4.03 16.41
N THR A 75 4.83 4.59 16.89
CA THR A 75 5.88 3.79 17.54
C THR A 75 5.41 3.33 18.92
N ALA A 76 6.13 2.37 19.51
CA ALA A 76 5.88 1.95 20.88
C ALA A 76 6.03 3.09 21.91
N ALA A 77 6.73 4.17 21.56
CA ALA A 77 6.87 5.38 22.37
C ALA A 77 5.71 6.38 22.20
N GLY A 78 4.72 6.08 21.35
CA GLY A 78 3.60 6.99 21.06
C GLY A 78 3.94 8.10 20.06
N GLU A 79 5.11 8.04 19.41
CA GLU A 79 5.46 8.99 18.35
C GLU A 79 4.76 8.58 17.05
N CYS A 80 4.32 9.56 16.26
CA CYS A 80 3.74 9.34 14.94
C CYS A 80 4.76 9.64 13.83
N PRO A 81 5.68 8.71 13.48
CA PRO A 81 6.70 8.92 12.45
C PRO A 81 6.11 9.16 11.06
N GLY A 82 4.86 8.76 10.80
CA GLY A 82 4.20 9.02 9.52
C GLY A 82 2.85 8.31 9.38
N GLU A 83 2.30 8.37 8.18
CA GLU A 83 1.03 7.75 7.80
C GLU A 83 1.25 6.84 6.59
N VAL A 84 0.52 5.72 6.56
CA VAL A 84 0.42 4.84 5.39
C VAL A 84 -0.94 5.04 4.76
N LEU A 85 -0.93 5.47 3.50
CA LEU A 85 -2.11 5.60 2.68
C LEU A 85 -2.10 4.50 1.62
N VAL A 86 -3.24 3.84 1.41
CA VAL A 86 -3.42 2.83 0.36
C VAL A 86 -4.37 3.40 -0.67
N PHE A 87 -3.88 3.58 -1.88
CA PHE A 87 -4.67 4.14 -2.97
C PHE A 87 -5.09 3.05 -3.95
N THR A 88 -6.32 3.14 -4.42
CA THR A 88 -6.82 2.33 -5.51
C THR A 88 -7.13 3.20 -6.72
N GLN A 89 -7.00 2.63 -7.91
CA GLN A 89 -7.43 3.23 -9.16
C GLN A 89 -8.29 2.21 -9.89
N GLY A 90 -9.57 2.53 -10.08
CA GLY A 90 -10.52 1.61 -10.71
C GLY A 90 -10.65 0.27 -9.97
N GLY A 91 -10.54 0.28 -8.63
CA GLY A 91 -10.61 -0.94 -7.82
C GLY A 91 -9.29 -1.70 -7.63
N TYR A 92 -8.21 -1.30 -8.28
CA TYR A 92 -6.90 -1.97 -8.16
C TYR A 92 -5.92 -1.16 -7.34
N LEU A 93 -5.06 -1.83 -6.57
CA LEU A 93 -3.92 -1.20 -5.90
C LEU A 93 -3.01 -0.54 -6.96
N SER A 94 -2.89 0.80 -6.89
CA SER A 94 -2.21 1.58 -7.93
C SER A 94 -0.94 2.28 -7.44
N ARG A 95 0.00 2.42 -8.38
CA ARG A 95 1.39 2.93 -8.33
C ARG A 95 1.65 4.22 -7.53
N ARG A 96 0.63 5.00 -7.16
CA ARG A 96 0.79 6.28 -6.45
C ARG A 96 0.61 6.20 -4.94
N GLY A 97 0.34 5.01 -4.39
CA GLY A 97 -0.13 4.92 -3.02
C GLY A 97 0.93 4.95 -1.91
N TRP A 98 2.15 4.48 -2.16
CA TRP A 98 3.14 4.42 -1.09
C TRP A 98 3.89 5.74 -0.92
N LYS A 99 3.48 6.55 0.05
CA LYS A 99 4.34 7.58 0.65
C LYS A 99 4.69 7.14 2.07
N SER A 100 5.84 6.50 2.26
CA SER A 100 6.48 6.49 3.58
C SER A 100 6.90 7.93 3.85
N VAL A 101 6.19 8.64 4.73
CA VAL A 101 6.67 9.91 5.27
C VAL A 101 7.83 9.56 6.20
N ARG A 102 9.01 9.36 5.61
CA ARG A 102 10.29 9.63 6.29
C ARG A 102 10.88 10.84 5.60
N ASP A 103 10.33 12.01 5.94
CA ASP A 103 11.11 13.23 6.14
C ASP A 103 10.17 14.32 6.68
N SER A 104 10.02 14.35 8.00
CA SER A 104 9.71 15.59 8.71
C SER A 104 10.89 15.84 9.66
N SER A 105 12.09 16.03 9.12
CA SER A 105 13.10 16.79 9.84
C SER A 105 12.67 18.26 9.82
N PRO A 106 12.42 18.91 10.98
CA PRO A 106 12.31 20.36 11.02
C PRO A 106 13.73 20.90 10.87
N GLY A 107 13.98 21.63 9.78
CA GLY A 107 15.07 22.59 9.70
C GLY A 107 14.68 23.88 10.39
#